data_AF-A0A971L116-F1
#
_entry.id   AF-A0A971L116-F1
#
_cell.length_a   1.000
_cell.length_b   1.000
_cell.length_c   1.000
_cell.angle_alpha   90.00
_cell.angle_beta   90.00
_cell.angle_gamma   90.00
#
_symmetry.space_group_name_H-M   'P 1'
#
loop_
_entity.id
_entity.type
_entity.pdbx_description
1 polymer ?
#
loop_
_entity_poly.entity_id
_entity_poly.type
_entity_poly.pdbx_seq_one_letter_code
_entity_poly.pdbx_strand_id
1 'polypeptide(L)'
;MKAQMQKGFTLIELMIVVAITGILAAVAIPQYQNYAARSQVARVVAETGALRTAVEMCVVDGKAIADCDVGATGSTLLQGTTTGGLNGTNGVTTNVAGVPAVVLATSAKEESKITGTFGNSAAKVIADKTIVWTRDVTGSWKCVSTAEAKYNSPGCPSN
;
A
#
# COMPACT_ATOMS: atom_id res chain seq x y z
N MET A 1 -29.53 -29.70 -48.03
CA MET A 1 -28.61 -29.18 -46.98
C MET A 1 -28.80 -30.06 -45.75
N LYS A 2 -27.80 -30.85 -45.33
CA LYS A 2 -27.89 -31.67 -44.12
C LYS A 2 -27.78 -30.73 -42.91
N ALA A 3 -28.84 -30.59 -42.13
CA ALA A 3 -28.80 -29.88 -40.86
C ALA A 3 -27.91 -30.68 -39.90
N GLN A 4 -26.74 -30.12 -39.57
CA GLN A 4 -25.85 -30.72 -38.59
C GLN A 4 -26.49 -30.53 -37.21
N MET A 5 -26.93 -31.63 -36.59
CA MET A 5 -27.53 -31.62 -35.26
C MET A 5 -26.45 -31.17 -34.25
N GLN A 6 -26.62 -29.98 -33.65
CA GLN A 6 -25.71 -29.52 -32.60
C GLN A 6 -25.85 -30.43 -31.38
N LYS A 7 -24.78 -31.17 -31.06
CA LYS A 7 -24.71 -31.93 -29.80
C LYS A 7 -24.58 -30.92 -28.66
N GLY A 8 -25.67 -30.72 -27.92
CA GLY A 8 -25.66 -29.94 -26.69
C GLY A 8 -24.88 -30.64 -25.58
N PHE A 9 -24.38 -29.85 -24.63
CA PHE A 9 -23.74 -30.32 -23.41
C PHE A 9 -24.79 -30.96 -22.49
N THR A 10 -24.50 -32.10 -21.87
CA THR A 10 -25.45 -32.77 -20.96
C THR A 10 -25.49 -32.09 -19.59
N LEU A 11 -26.64 -32.17 -18.92
CA LEU A 11 -26.79 -31.65 -17.55
C LEU A 11 -25.81 -32.31 -16.57
N ILE A 12 -25.52 -33.60 -16.75
CA ILE A 12 -24.58 -34.32 -15.89
C ILE A 12 -23.14 -33.88 -16.11
N GLU A 13 -22.73 -33.62 -17.35
CA GLU A 13 -21.40 -33.06 -17.64
C GLU A 13 -21.25 -31.68 -16.99
N LEU A 14 -22.30 -30.86 -17.01
CA LEU A 14 -22.27 -29.54 -16.39
C LEU A 14 -22.16 -29.62 -14.87
N MET A 15 -22.90 -30.54 -14.23
CA MET A 15 -22.80 -30.73 -12.78
C MET A 15 -21.40 -31.18 -12.33
N ILE A 16 -20.76 -32.08 -13.08
CA ILE A 16 -19.40 -32.54 -12.74
C ILE A 16 -18.38 -31.41 -12.92
N VAL A 17 -18.47 -30.64 -14.00
CA VAL A 17 -17.58 -29.50 -14.24
C VAL A 17 -17.72 -28.45 -13.14
N VAL A 18 -18.95 -28.14 -12.71
CA VAL A 18 -19.19 -27.19 -11.61
C VAL A 18 -18.63 -27.74 -10.29
N ALA A 19 -18.77 -29.04 -10.02
CA ALA A 19 -18.21 -29.65 -8.82
C ALA A 19 -16.67 -29.55 -8.78
N ILE A 20 -15.99 -29.86 -9.89
CA ILE A 20 -14.52 -29.78 -9.97
C ILE A 20 -14.05 -28.33 -9.86
N THR A 21 -14.67 -27.40 -10.58
CA THR A 21 -14.32 -25.98 -10.51
C THR A 21 -14.57 -25.40 -9.12
N GLY A 22 -15.59 -25.85 -8.40
CA GLY A 22 -15.85 -25.50 -7.00
C GLY A 22 -14.69 -25.90 -6.07
N ILE A 23 -14.17 -27.12 -6.20
CA ILE A 23 -13.04 -27.60 -5.38
C ILE A 23 -11.77 -26.80 -5.69
N LEU A 24 -11.47 -26.56 -6.96
CA LEU A 24 -10.29 -25.77 -7.36
C LEU A 24 -10.40 -24.33 -6.87
N ALA A 25 -11.57 -23.71 -6.97
CA ALA A 25 -11.81 -22.34 -6.53
C ALA A 25 -11.59 -22.18 -5.02
N ALA A 26 -11.98 -23.17 -4.20
CA ALA A 26 -11.80 -23.13 -2.76
C ALA A 26 -10.33 -22.98 -2.32
N VAL A 27 -9.39 -23.53 -3.09
CA VAL A 27 -7.95 -23.42 -2.82
C VAL A 27 -7.33 -22.22 -3.54
N ALA A 28 -7.71 -22.00 -4.80
CA ALA A 28 -7.11 -20.97 -5.65
C ALA A 28 -7.47 -19.54 -5.20
N ILE A 29 -8.71 -19.30 -4.74
CA ILE A 29 -9.15 -17.96 -4.36
C ILE A 29 -8.38 -17.42 -3.15
N PRO A 30 -8.26 -18.13 -2.01
CA PRO A 30 -7.46 -17.66 -0.88
C PRO A 30 -5.99 -17.45 -1.24
N GLN A 31 -5.41 -18.32 -2.07
CA GLN A 31 -4.03 -18.18 -2.52
C GLN A 31 -3.83 -16.92 -3.39
N TYR A 32 -4.74 -16.68 -4.34
CA TYR A 32 -4.72 -15.47 -5.17
C TYR A 32 -4.87 -14.20 -4.33
N GLN A 33 -5.79 -14.19 -3.36
CA GLN A 33 -5.97 -13.05 -2.45
C GLN A 33 -4.70 -12.76 -1.64
N ASN A 34 -4.00 -13.79 -1.17
CA ASN A 34 -2.73 -13.63 -0.47
C ASN A 34 -1.62 -13.08 -1.36
N TYR A 35 -1.56 -13.53 -2.62
CA TYR A 35 -0.60 -13.01 -3.60
C TYR A 35 -0.90 -11.54 -3.94
N ALA A 36 -2.16 -11.19 -4.18
CA ALA A 36 -2.57 -9.82 -4.44
C ALA A 36 -2.22 -8.89 -3.27
N ALA A 37 -2.47 -9.31 -2.02
CA ALA A 37 -2.09 -8.55 -0.83
C ALA A 37 -0.57 -8.33 -0.72
N ARG A 38 0.26 -9.35 -0.98
CA ARG A 38 1.74 -9.21 -1.05
C ARG A 38 2.17 -8.18 -2.08
N SER A 39 1.59 -8.24 -3.28
CA SER A 39 1.91 -7.31 -4.36
C SER A 39 1.51 -5.88 -4.02
N GLN A 40 0.36 -5.69 -3.36
CA GLN A 40 -0.08 -4.38 -2.89
C GLN A 40 0.84 -3.83 -1.80
N VAL A 41 1.30 -4.67 -0.86
CA VAL A 41 2.30 -4.26 0.14
C VAL A 41 3.59 -3.81 -0.52
N ALA A 42 4.13 -4.60 -1.45
CA ALA A 42 5.35 -4.25 -2.18
C ALA A 42 5.21 -2.92 -2.96
N ARG A 43 4.05 -2.71 -3.60
CA ARG A 43 3.74 -1.46 -4.29
C ARG A 43 3.75 -0.26 -3.35
N VAL A 44 3.06 -0.35 -2.20
CA VAL A 44 3.03 0.75 -1.23
C VAL A 44 4.40 1.00 -0.61
N VAL A 45 5.20 -0.03 -0.36
CA VAL A 45 6.60 0.13 0.10
C VAL A 45 7.42 0.91 -0.93
N ALA A 46 7.23 0.67 -2.23
CA ALA A 46 7.91 1.44 -3.29
C ALA A 46 7.39 2.88 -3.39
N GLU A 47 6.06 3.07 -3.38
CA GLU A 47 5.42 4.39 -3.45
C GLU A 47 5.85 5.29 -2.27
N THR A 48 5.77 4.78 -1.03
CA THR A 48 6.21 5.51 0.16
C THR A 48 7.72 5.69 0.22
N GLY A 49 8.48 4.69 -0.23
CA GLY A 49 9.94 4.72 -0.24
C GLY A 49 10.53 5.72 -1.25
N ALA A 50 9.78 6.09 -2.29
CA ALA A 50 10.18 7.12 -3.26
C ALA A 50 10.24 8.52 -2.65
N LEU A 51 9.47 8.78 -1.58
CA LEU A 51 9.43 10.09 -0.91
C LEU A 51 10.66 10.37 -0.04
N ARG A 52 11.47 9.35 0.27
CA ARG A 52 12.63 9.48 1.18
C ARG A 52 13.61 10.54 0.71
N THR A 53 13.92 10.59 -0.59
CA THR A 53 14.87 11.56 -1.13
C THR A 53 14.36 12.99 -0.97
N ALA A 54 13.07 13.23 -1.22
CA ALA A 54 12.47 14.56 -1.04
C ALA A 54 12.46 14.97 0.43
N VAL A 55 12.13 14.02 1.33
CA VAL A 55 12.21 14.21 2.78
C VAL A 55 13.64 14.54 3.23
N GLU A 56 14.65 13.83 2.71
CA GLU A 56 16.06 14.12 3.02
C GLU A 56 16.44 15.54 2.63
N MET A 57 16.07 15.99 1.44
CA MET A 57 16.35 17.36 1.00
C MET A 57 15.73 18.39 1.94
N CYS A 58 14.49 18.17 2.38
CA CYS A 58 13.84 19.09 3.32
C CYS A 58 14.48 19.10 4.71
N VAL A 59 14.92 17.95 5.21
CA VAL A 59 15.62 17.85 6.50
C VAL A 59 16.99 18.57 6.42
N VAL A 60 17.72 18.39 5.32
CA VAL A 60 19.03 19.04 5.11
C VAL A 60 18.89 20.55 4.93
N ASP A 61 17.86 21.00 4.23
CA ASP A 61 17.55 22.43 4.05
C ASP A 61 17.04 23.09 5.36
N GLY A 62 16.75 22.31 6.41
CA GLY A 62 16.19 22.80 7.66
C GLY A 62 14.76 23.36 7.51
N LYS A 63 14.03 22.93 6.48
CA LYS A 63 12.66 23.40 6.20
C LYS A 63 11.66 22.77 7.15
N ALA A 64 10.64 23.53 7.54
CA ALA A 64 9.45 22.97 8.14
C ALA A 64 8.67 22.14 7.12
N ILE A 65 7.84 21.20 7.58
CA ILE A 65 7.00 20.39 6.68
C ILE A 65 6.04 21.22 5.83
N ALA A 66 5.62 22.39 6.32
CA ALA A 66 4.78 23.34 5.60
C ALA A 66 5.44 23.90 4.33
N ASP A 67 6.76 24.01 4.36
CA ASP A 67 7.59 24.58 3.29
C ASP A 67 8.30 23.49 2.46
N CYS A 68 7.97 22.22 2.74
CA CYS A 68 8.53 21.04 2.10
C CYS A 68 7.50 20.41 1.17
N ASP A 69 7.67 20.59 -0.13
CA ASP A 69 6.93 19.81 -1.12
C ASP A 69 7.66 18.47 -1.37
N VAL A 70 7.06 17.39 -0.89
CA VAL A 70 7.57 16.02 -1.08
C VAL A 70 7.08 15.37 -2.36
N GLY A 71 6.23 16.03 -3.15
CA GLY A 71 5.77 15.53 -4.45
C GLY A 71 4.99 14.22 -4.38
N ALA A 72 4.26 13.97 -3.29
CA ALA A 72 3.53 12.71 -3.13
C ALA A 72 2.38 12.59 -4.14
N THR A 73 2.30 11.43 -4.79
CA THR A 73 1.22 11.09 -5.72
C THR A 73 0.15 10.24 -5.03
N GLY A 74 -1.10 10.42 -5.43
CA GLY A 74 -2.21 9.63 -4.89
C GLY A 74 -2.13 8.17 -5.30
N SER A 75 -2.31 7.27 -4.34
CA SER A 75 -2.39 5.82 -4.52
C SER A 75 -3.80 5.32 -4.28
N THR A 76 -4.29 4.45 -5.16
CA THR A 76 -5.59 3.79 -4.98
C THR A 76 -5.61 2.77 -3.82
N LEU A 77 -4.43 2.45 -3.27
CA LEU A 77 -4.26 1.47 -2.19
C LEU A 77 -4.07 2.11 -0.81
N LEU A 78 -3.92 3.43 -0.76
CA LEU A 78 -3.71 4.16 0.48
C LEU A 78 -4.97 4.93 0.87
N GLN A 79 -5.14 5.11 2.17
CA GLN A 79 -6.01 6.13 2.75
C GLN A 79 -5.17 7.28 3.29
N GLY A 80 -5.74 8.49 3.21
CA GLY A 80 -5.09 9.74 3.59
C GLY A 80 -5.54 10.87 2.67
N THR A 81 -5.73 12.07 3.21
CA THR A 81 -6.24 13.24 2.45
C THR A 81 -5.30 14.43 2.51
N THR A 82 -4.08 14.29 3.03
CA THR A 82 -3.20 15.44 3.28
C THR A 82 -1.75 15.10 3.00
N THR A 83 -1.22 15.65 1.91
CA THR A 83 0.21 15.94 1.76
C THR A 83 0.39 17.41 2.13
N GLY A 84 1.10 17.69 3.23
CA GLY A 84 1.41 19.05 3.70
C GLY A 84 0.67 19.45 4.97
N GLY A 85 1.42 19.63 6.06
CA GLY A 85 0.92 20.12 7.36
C GLY A 85 0.73 19.04 8.43
N LEU A 86 1.82 18.41 8.88
CA LEU A 86 1.80 17.67 10.14
C LEU A 86 2.27 18.59 11.27
N ASN A 87 1.36 19.45 11.74
CA ASN A 87 1.08 19.70 13.17
C ASN A 87 0.00 20.80 13.31
N GLY A 88 -1.23 20.59 12.82
CA GLY A 88 -2.38 21.45 13.16
C GLY A 88 -2.33 22.96 12.82
N THR A 89 -1.25 23.54 12.28
CA THR A 89 -1.20 24.96 11.92
C THR A 89 -0.08 25.20 10.89
N ASN A 90 -0.45 25.74 9.72
CA ASN A 90 0.39 26.13 8.56
C ASN A 90 1.06 24.95 7.83
N GLY A 91 0.83 24.62 6.56
CA GLY A 91 0.05 25.16 5.46
C GLY A 91 0.22 24.24 4.24
N VAL A 92 -0.74 24.30 3.30
CA VAL A 92 -0.95 23.46 2.10
C VAL A 92 -1.60 22.09 2.36
N THR A 93 -2.90 22.13 2.63
CA THR A 93 -3.82 20.98 2.43
C THR A 93 -4.09 20.81 0.94
N THR A 94 -3.42 19.87 0.28
CA THR A 94 -3.97 19.29 -0.96
C THR A 94 -4.81 18.07 -0.57
N ASN A 95 -6.13 18.16 -0.76
CA ASN A 95 -7.09 17.05 -0.58
C ASN A 95 -6.89 15.99 -1.67
N VAL A 96 -5.68 15.41 -1.76
CA VAL A 96 -5.42 14.29 -2.65
C VAL A 96 -5.67 13.02 -1.83
N ALA A 97 -6.74 12.31 -2.18
CA ALA A 97 -7.02 11.03 -1.57
C ALA A 97 -5.90 10.01 -1.88
N GLY A 98 -5.52 9.24 -0.87
CA GLY A 98 -4.56 8.14 -0.99
C GLY A 98 -3.09 8.56 -1.01
N VAL A 99 -2.75 9.66 -0.35
CA VAL A 99 -1.35 10.09 -0.17
C VAL A 99 -0.78 9.63 1.19
N PRO A 100 0.51 9.27 1.27
CA PRO A 100 1.19 9.00 2.54
C PRO A 100 1.28 10.25 3.44
N ALA A 101 1.19 10.06 4.75
CA ALA A 101 1.45 11.10 5.74
C ALA A 101 2.96 11.24 5.97
N VAL A 102 3.50 12.47 5.94
CA VAL A 102 4.95 12.74 6.12
C VAL A 102 5.19 13.70 7.28
N VAL A 103 5.85 13.22 8.34
CA VAL A 103 6.30 13.98 9.51
C VAL A 103 7.79 14.27 9.36
N LEU A 104 8.19 15.53 9.43
CA LEU A 104 9.60 15.92 9.54
C LEU A 104 9.97 16.16 11.00
N ALA A 105 11.20 15.82 11.34
CA ALA A 105 11.80 16.18 12.61
C ALA A 105 11.90 17.70 12.74
N THR A 106 11.38 18.26 13.82
CA THR A 106 11.47 19.70 14.12
C THR A 106 12.71 20.06 14.94
N SER A 107 13.54 19.07 15.27
CA SER A 107 14.73 19.20 16.10
C SER A 107 15.69 18.05 15.81
N ALA A 108 16.99 18.24 16.07
CA ALA A 108 18.03 17.24 15.85
C ALA A 108 17.90 15.95 16.69
N LYS A 109 16.92 15.90 17.61
CA LYS A 109 16.64 14.74 18.47
C LYS A 109 15.39 13.95 18.06
N GLU A 110 14.65 14.45 17.07
CA GLU A 110 13.39 13.85 16.63
C GLU A 110 13.60 13.04 15.35
N GLU A 111 12.74 12.04 15.14
CA GLU A 111 12.72 11.22 13.94
C GLU A 111 11.78 11.81 12.89
N SER A 112 12.09 11.60 11.61
CA SER A 112 11.14 11.87 10.51
C SER A 112 10.44 10.59 10.10
N LYS A 113 9.15 10.65 9.76
CA LYS A 113 8.33 9.47 9.44
C LYS A 113 7.53 9.66 8.16
N ILE A 114 7.52 8.65 7.31
CA ILE A 114 6.59 8.53 6.18
C ILE A 114 5.67 7.35 6.48
N THR A 115 4.36 7.60 6.58
CA THR A 115 3.35 6.60 6.92
C THR A 115 2.34 6.46 5.79
N GLY A 116 2.35 5.31 5.11
CA GLY A 116 1.29 4.91 4.20
C GLY A 116 0.32 3.99 4.92
N THR A 117 -0.94 4.41 5.07
CA THR A 117 -2.00 3.56 5.63
C THR A 117 -2.77 2.91 4.49
N PHE A 118 -2.86 1.59 4.45
CA PHE A 118 -3.64 0.86 3.46
C PHE A 118 -5.12 1.16 3.62
N GLY A 119 -5.79 1.43 2.51
CA GLY A 119 -7.22 1.71 2.46
C GLY A 119 -7.74 1.73 1.03
N ASN A 120 -8.95 2.25 0.84
CA ASN A 120 -9.62 2.32 -0.47
C ASN A 120 -9.71 0.94 -1.15
N SER A 121 -8.92 0.71 -2.20
CA SER A 121 -8.91 -0.54 -2.98
C SER A 121 -7.89 -1.58 -2.47
N ALA A 122 -7.30 -1.36 -1.29
CA ALA A 122 -6.46 -2.34 -0.63
C ALA A 122 -7.25 -3.63 -0.34
N ALA A 123 -6.56 -4.77 -0.43
CA ALA A 123 -7.14 -6.05 -0.08
C ALA A 123 -7.57 -6.03 1.38
N LYS A 124 -8.77 -6.57 1.67
CA LYS A 124 -9.38 -6.53 3.01
C LYS A 124 -8.47 -7.08 4.12
N VAL A 125 -7.61 -8.04 3.79
CA VAL A 125 -6.64 -8.63 4.74
C VAL A 125 -5.52 -7.69 5.18
N ILE A 126 -5.28 -6.60 4.45
CA ILE A 126 -4.29 -5.56 4.78
C ILE A 126 -4.93 -4.18 4.98
N ALA A 127 -6.27 -4.09 5.01
CA ALA A 127 -6.95 -2.83 5.30
C ALA A 127 -6.52 -2.28 6.67
N ASP A 128 -6.36 -0.96 6.77
CA ASP A 128 -5.92 -0.23 7.96
C ASP A 128 -4.53 -0.60 8.49
N LYS A 129 -3.78 -1.46 7.78
CA LYS A 129 -2.36 -1.69 8.06
C LYS A 129 -1.54 -0.52 7.56
N THR A 130 -0.31 -0.42 8.01
CA THR A 130 0.57 0.73 7.76
C THR A 130 1.95 0.28 7.32
N ILE A 131 2.53 1.00 6.39
CA ILE A 131 3.97 1.00 6.09
C ILE A 131 4.55 2.29 6.66
N VAL A 132 5.53 2.16 7.54
CA VAL A 132 6.20 3.29 8.20
C VAL A 132 7.68 3.26 7.85
N TRP A 133 8.14 4.31 7.18
CA TRP A 133 9.55 4.61 7.06
C TRP A 133 9.94 5.58 8.16
N THR A 134 10.91 5.21 8.97
CA THR A 134 11.49 6.07 9.99
C THR A 134 12.90 6.45 9.54
N ARG A 135 13.17 7.75 9.51
CA ARG A 135 14.51 8.31 9.45
C ARG A 135 14.93 8.66 10.86
N ASP A 136 15.97 7.99 11.35
CA ASP A 136 16.51 8.29 12.67
C ASP A 136 17.31 9.62 12.67
N VAL A 137 17.73 10.03 13.87
CA VAL A 137 18.53 11.25 14.07
C VAL A 137 19.91 11.19 13.40
N THR A 138 20.39 9.99 13.04
CA THR A 138 21.66 9.78 12.33
C THR A 138 21.50 9.82 10.81
N GLY A 139 20.25 9.89 10.32
CA GLY A 139 19.92 9.85 8.89
C GLY A 139 19.75 8.45 8.31
N SER A 140 19.72 7.41 9.14
CA SER A 140 19.45 6.05 8.69
C SER A 140 17.96 5.82 8.51
N TRP A 141 17.59 5.11 7.44
CA TRP A 141 16.21 4.74 7.16
C TRP A 141 15.90 3.31 7.56
N LYS A 142 14.76 3.12 8.23
CA LYS A 142 14.18 1.81 8.53
C LYS A 142 12.73 1.77 8.06
N CYS A 143 12.33 0.68 7.39
CA CYS A 143 10.93 0.41 7.07
C CYS A 143 10.37 -0.64 8.01
N VAL A 144 9.16 -0.42 8.48
CA VAL A 144 8.37 -1.43 9.21
C VAL A 144 6.93 -1.45 8.71
N SER A 145 6.32 -2.62 8.72
CA SER A 145 4.93 -2.87 8.28
C SER A 145 4.10 -3.40 9.45
N THR A 146 2.84 -2.98 9.58
CA THR A 146 1.91 -3.61 10.53
C THR A 146 1.06 -4.72 9.89
N ALA A 147 1.24 -4.99 8.59
CA ALA A 147 0.66 -6.16 7.95
C ALA A 147 1.33 -7.44 8.46
N GLU A 148 0.60 -8.57 8.41
CA GLU A 148 1.14 -9.86 8.84
C GLU A 148 2.43 -10.20 8.07
N ALA A 149 3.38 -10.86 8.75
CA ALA A 149 4.70 -11.18 8.18
C ALA A 149 4.63 -11.91 6.84
N LYS A 150 3.58 -12.73 6.62
CA LYS A 150 3.36 -13.43 5.36
C LYS A 150 3.10 -12.49 4.18
N TYR A 151 2.75 -11.22 4.38
CA TYR A 151 2.51 -10.25 3.32
C TYR A 151 3.70 -9.30 3.06
N ASN A 152 4.67 -9.29 3.96
CA ASN A 152 5.76 -8.31 3.96
C ASN A 152 6.95 -8.75 3.10
N SER A 153 7.72 -7.77 2.62
CA SER A 153 8.99 -8.00 1.93
C SER A 153 10.15 -7.95 2.93
N PRO A 154 11.31 -8.57 2.63
CA PRO A 154 12.48 -8.51 3.51
C PRO A 154 12.97 -7.09 3.80
N GLY A 155 12.76 -6.15 2.86
CA GLY A 155 13.14 -4.75 3.02
C GLY A 155 12.20 -3.92 3.91
N CYS A 156 11.03 -4.46 4.27
CA CYS A 156 10.09 -3.84 5.18
C CYS A 156 9.39 -4.90 6.05
N PRO A 157 10.10 -5.43 7.08
CA PRO A 157 9.57 -6.50 7.93
C PRO A 157 8.40 -6.03 8.79
N SER A 158 7.71 -6.98 9.43
CA SER A 158 6.68 -6.65 10.42
C SER A 158 7.27 -5.91 11.62
N ASN A 159 6.54 -4.90 12.11
CA ASN A 159 6.85 -4.21 13.36
C ASN A 159 6.62 -5.13 14.58
#